data_AF-A0A0W0SWV2-F1
#
_entry.id   AF-A0A0W0SWV2-F1
#
_cell.length_a   1.000
_cell.length_b   1.000
_cell.length_c   1.000
_cell.angle_alpha   90.00
_cell.angle_beta   90.00
_cell.angle_gamma   90.00
#
_symmetry.space_group_name_H-M   'P 1'
#
loop_
_entity.id
_entity.type
_entity.pdbx_description
1 polymer ?
#
loop_
_entity_poly.entity_id
_entity_poly.type
_entity_poly.pdbx_seq_one_letter_code
_entity_poly.pdbx_strand_id
1 'polypeptide(L)'
;MTQYKITFKEILFLAIPIIFSNLISASSSLISMFLLAKINSDALAAGAIITSTYGFLIMMVISILYSVIILIGHSKGGGRDHEIGDIISSGITIAFIISIPLMVIYLNIAPILQFLHQPIKVSQMTGDYFQGLAYGLFPSLIGAVFTQFFLGLAKTKVTLYFTIIGALINSIISYFLIFGHDSIKPLGFFGAGLASSITAFILLALVLIYVSSNPEFHKYKIRMNSFFNLGYCKVLFKVGFPISIQYSTELLAFSTITYLMGVIGTDALAGQQITLQCSMVSIMIIMGISQAGSILISHNMGKDSKLNKSIICKTTILFGALLMLIMGLSYWLFSDYFISFYLDINNPSLHEISLIAKELLIIAAFTQFFDSIRNISGGLLRGYGDTKTSMWTGLVSCWVIGLPLAIFFAFPLHFGATGLRFGIMMGILYGCIQLINRLIKANQTQSFTVTYKATGDAL
;
A
#
# COMPACT_ATOMS: atom_id res chain seq x y z
N MET A 1 -1.95 7.52 -32.92
CA MET A 1 -0.90 8.10 -32.04
C MET A 1 -1.42 9.16 -31.07
N THR A 2 -2.34 10.05 -31.47
CA THR A 2 -2.83 11.16 -30.63
C THR A 2 -3.49 10.70 -29.32
N GLN A 3 -4.32 9.65 -29.38
CA GLN A 3 -5.04 9.14 -28.21
C GLN A 3 -4.11 8.49 -27.18
N TYR A 4 -3.08 7.77 -27.62
CA TYR A 4 -2.04 7.23 -26.74
C TYR A 4 -1.27 8.33 -26.01
N LYS A 5 -0.94 9.45 -26.69
CA LYS A 5 -0.27 10.59 -26.05
C LYS A 5 -1.15 11.27 -24.99
N ILE A 6 -2.44 11.41 -25.26
CA ILE A 6 -3.40 11.99 -24.31
C ILE A 6 -3.51 11.10 -23.07
N THR A 7 -3.75 9.80 -23.26
CA THR A 7 -3.84 8.84 -22.16
C THR A 7 -2.55 8.76 -21.35
N PHE A 8 -1.39 8.82 -22.01
CA PHE A 8 -0.10 8.88 -21.31
C PHE A 8 0.01 10.11 -20.40
N LYS A 9 -0.38 11.29 -20.91
CA LYS A 9 -0.37 12.54 -20.14
C LYS A 9 -1.33 12.48 -18.95
N GLU A 10 -2.51 11.88 -19.12
CA GLU A 10 -3.48 11.66 -18.04
C GLU A 10 -2.92 10.72 -16.97
N ILE A 11 -2.31 9.60 -17.36
CA ILE A 11 -1.65 8.67 -16.43
C ILE A 11 -0.57 9.40 -15.66
N LEU A 12 0.30 10.16 -16.33
CA LEU A 12 1.40 10.87 -15.68
C LEU A 12 0.90 11.94 -14.69
N PHE A 13 -0.15 12.68 -15.07
CA PHE A 13 -0.76 13.71 -14.23
C PHE A 13 -1.37 13.12 -12.94
N LEU A 14 -1.93 11.91 -13.01
CA LEU A 14 -2.47 11.21 -11.84
C LEU A 14 -1.39 10.48 -11.04
N ALA A 15 -0.47 9.80 -11.71
CA ALA A 15 0.55 8.98 -11.08
C ALA A 15 1.56 9.81 -10.29
N ILE A 16 2.07 10.94 -10.85
CA ILE A 16 3.10 11.74 -10.19
C ILE A 16 2.68 12.15 -8.76
N PRO A 17 1.52 12.80 -8.54
CA PRO A 17 1.12 13.17 -7.19
C PRO A 17 0.91 11.97 -6.26
N ILE A 18 0.42 10.83 -6.77
CA ILE A 18 0.26 9.60 -5.98
C ILE A 18 1.62 9.04 -5.55
N ILE A 19 2.60 8.99 -6.47
CA ILE A 19 3.96 8.54 -6.18
C ILE A 19 4.60 9.42 -5.12
N PHE A 20 4.52 10.75 -5.26
CA PHE A 20 5.02 11.67 -4.25
C PHE A 20 4.31 11.50 -2.90
N SER A 21 2.99 11.31 -2.90
CA SER A 21 2.23 11.05 -1.66
C SER A 21 2.77 9.80 -0.95
N ASN A 22 2.95 8.70 -1.69
CA ASN A 22 3.48 7.46 -1.14
C ASN A 22 4.92 7.63 -0.60
N LEU A 23 5.78 8.33 -1.33
CA LEU A 23 7.15 8.63 -0.90
C LEU A 23 7.17 9.49 0.37
N ILE A 24 6.33 10.51 0.47
CA ILE A 24 6.24 11.36 1.66
C ILE A 24 5.72 10.57 2.87
N SER A 25 4.72 9.71 2.69
CA SER A 25 4.23 8.83 3.75
C SER A 25 5.31 7.86 4.24
N ALA A 26 6.09 7.27 3.32
CA ALA A 26 7.23 6.41 3.66
C ALA A 26 8.31 7.19 4.44
N SER A 27 8.70 8.36 3.94
CA SER A 27 9.68 9.24 4.60
C SER A 27 9.23 9.71 5.98
N SER A 28 7.95 10.05 6.15
CA SER A 28 7.40 10.46 7.45
C SER A 28 7.51 9.32 8.47
N SER A 29 7.26 8.08 8.05
CA SER A 29 7.42 6.90 8.92
C SER A 29 8.88 6.71 9.35
N LEU A 30 9.83 6.91 8.43
CA LEU A 30 11.26 6.86 8.74
C LEU A 30 11.68 7.95 9.72
N ILE A 31 11.23 9.19 9.53
CA ILE A 31 11.52 10.32 10.44
C ILE A 31 11.05 10.00 11.87
N SER A 32 9.81 9.51 12.02
CA SER A 32 9.27 9.11 13.33
C SER A 32 10.11 8.01 13.99
N MET A 33 10.61 7.05 13.21
CA MET A 33 11.50 5.99 13.70
C MET A 33 12.85 6.54 14.16
N PHE A 34 13.46 7.47 13.41
CA PHE A 34 14.71 8.13 13.79
C PHE A 34 14.56 8.94 15.09
N LEU A 35 13.42 9.59 15.30
CA LEU A 35 13.15 10.32 16.55
C LEU A 35 13.08 9.36 17.74
N LEU A 36 12.41 8.22 17.60
CA LEU A 36 12.33 7.19 18.64
C LEU A 36 13.70 6.55 18.94
N ALA A 37 14.52 6.33 17.91
CA ALA A 37 15.85 5.75 18.07
C ALA A 37 16.80 6.61 18.92
N LYS A 38 16.56 7.92 19.04
CA LYS A 38 17.36 8.82 19.89
C LYS A 38 17.09 8.67 21.40
N ILE A 39 16.04 7.96 21.79
CA ILE A 39 15.64 7.86 23.21
C ILE A 39 16.50 6.84 23.96
N ASN A 40 16.67 5.62 23.43
CA ASN A 40 17.43 4.53 24.07
C ASN A 40 17.87 3.48 23.03
N SER A 41 18.93 2.71 23.32
CA SER A 41 19.40 1.62 22.44
C SER A 41 18.34 0.53 22.20
N ASP A 42 17.53 0.22 23.22
CA ASP A 42 16.40 -0.73 23.11
C ASP A 42 15.26 -0.21 22.22
N ALA A 43 15.24 1.10 21.94
CA ALA A 43 14.20 1.72 21.13
C ALA A 43 14.24 1.28 19.67
N LEU A 44 15.41 0.86 19.17
CA LEU A 44 15.56 0.42 17.78
C LEU A 44 14.85 -0.92 17.53
N ALA A 45 14.99 -1.87 18.46
CA ALA A 45 14.31 -3.17 18.40
C ALA A 45 12.78 -3.01 18.51
N ALA A 46 12.32 -2.15 19.44
CA ALA A 46 10.90 -1.80 19.54
C ALA A 46 10.40 -1.13 18.27
N GLY A 47 11.16 -0.20 17.68
CA GLY A 47 10.82 0.47 16.42
C GLY A 47 10.58 -0.51 15.28
N ALA A 48 11.44 -1.52 15.10
CA ALA A 48 11.28 -2.52 14.05
C ALA A 48 9.98 -3.36 14.21
N ILE A 49 9.67 -3.76 15.45
CA ILE A 49 8.42 -4.49 15.75
C ILE A 49 7.20 -3.57 15.56
N ILE A 50 7.28 -2.31 15.99
CA ILE A 50 6.23 -1.32 15.76
C ILE A 50 5.97 -1.15 14.27
N THR A 51 6.98 -0.88 13.46
CA THR A 51 6.81 -0.62 12.01
C THR A 51 6.26 -1.83 11.28
N SER A 52 6.75 -3.04 11.58
CA SER A 52 6.27 -4.27 10.94
C SER A 52 4.83 -4.61 11.35
N THR A 53 4.53 -4.54 12.65
CA THR A 53 3.19 -4.83 13.19
C THR A 53 2.16 -3.80 12.72
N TYR A 54 2.51 -2.51 12.81
CA TYR A 54 1.64 -1.42 12.36
C TYR A 54 1.41 -1.50 10.84
N GLY A 55 2.48 -1.69 10.06
CA GLY A 55 2.41 -1.83 8.61
C GLY A 55 1.50 -2.99 8.18
N PHE A 56 1.60 -4.14 8.84
CA PHE A 56 0.72 -5.29 8.55
C PHE A 56 -0.75 -4.99 8.87
N LEU A 57 -1.02 -4.52 10.09
CA LEU A 57 -2.39 -4.28 10.56
C LEU A 57 -3.09 -3.16 9.78
N ILE A 58 -2.39 -2.04 9.55
CA ILE A 58 -2.97 -0.89 8.85
C ILE A 58 -3.21 -1.22 7.38
N MET A 59 -2.31 -1.97 6.73
CA MET A 59 -2.46 -2.31 5.33
C MET A 59 -3.61 -3.30 5.10
N MET A 60 -3.84 -4.22 6.03
CA MET A 60 -5.01 -5.10 6.03
C MET A 60 -6.32 -4.31 6.04
N VAL A 61 -6.41 -3.27 6.87
CA VAL A 61 -7.64 -2.47 7.02
C VAL A 61 -7.82 -1.44 5.89
N ILE A 62 -6.78 -0.66 5.57
CA ILE A 62 -6.84 0.36 4.51
C ILE A 62 -7.15 -0.27 3.14
N SER A 63 -6.66 -1.48 2.88
CA SER A 63 -6.94 -2.20 1.62
C SER A 63 -8.43 -2.46 1.38
N ILE A 64 -9.24 -2.59 2.44
CA ILE A 64 -10.71 -2.70 2.31
C ILE A 64 -11.29 -1.39 1.78
N LEU A 65 -10.75 -0.26 2.23
CA LEU A 65 -11.17 1.08 1.81
C LEU A 65 -10.77 1.40 0.35
N TYR A 66 -9.85 0.66 -0.26
CA TYR A 66 -9.57 0.78 -1.71
C TYR A 66 -10.77 0.39 -2.59
N SER A 67 -11.83 -0.19 -2.03
CA SER A 67 -13.11 -0.32 -2.76
C SER A 67 -13.77 1.04 -3.03
N VAL A 68 -13.58 2.03 -2.16
CA VAL A 68 -14.17 3.38 -2.25
C VAL A 68 -13.70 4.11 -3.51
N ILE A 69 -12.39 4.09 -3.79
CA ILE A 69 -11.81 4.70 -5.00
C ILE A 69 -12.41 4.10 -6.29
N ILE A 70 -12.65 2.79 -6.32
CA ILE A 70 -13.21 2.09 -7.49
C ILE A 70 -14.67 2.50 -7.71
N LEU A 71 -15.50 2.44 -6.66
CA LEU A 71 -16.92 2.76 -6.76
C LEU A 71 -17.16 4.23 -7.13
N ILE A 72 -16.43 5.15 -6.49
CA ILE A 72 -16.51 6.58 -6.82
C ILE A 72 -16.10 6.81 -8.27
N GLY A 73 -15.05 6.12 -8.73
CA GLY A 73 -14.64 6.19 -10.13
C GLY A 73 -15.72 5.74 -11.10
N HIS A 74 -16.42 4.63 -10.80
CA HIS A 74 -17.55 4.14 -11.60
C HIS A 74 -18.72 5.13 -11.60
N SER A 75 -19.15 5.61 -10.44
CA SER A 75 -20.27 6.58 -10.32
C SER A 75 -19.92 7.91 -10.99
N LYS A 76 -18.67 8.39 -10.85
CA LYS A 76 -18.22 9.62 -11.52
C LYS A 76 -18.19 9.48 -13.03
N GLY A 77 -17.70 8.35 -13.54
CA GLY A 77 -17.72 8.04 -14.96
C GLY A 77 -19.12 7.98 -15.54
N GLY A 78 -20.08 7.44 -14.79
CA GLY A 78 -21.48 7.29 -15.19
C GLY A 78 -22.36 8.52 -14.95
N GLY A 79 -21.80 9.64 -14.50
CA GLY A 79 -22.56 10.87 -14.21
C GLY A 79 -23.48 10.76 -12.98
N ARG A 80 -23.33 9.73 -12.15
CA ARG A 80 -24.15 9.48 -10.96
C ARG A 80 -23.54 10.13 -9.72
N ASP A 81 -23.37 11.45 -9.77
CA ASP A 81 -22.72 12.23 -8.69
C ASP A 81 -23.45 12.09 -7.34
N HIS A 82 -24.75 11.76 -7.32
CA HIS A 82 -25.51 11.55 -6.09
C HIS A 82 -25.10 10.28 -5.31
N GLU A 83 -24.69 9.21 -6.00
CA GLU A 83 -24.25 7.95 -5.36
C GLU A 83 -22.95 8.15 -4.58
N ILE A 84 -22.14 9.14 -4.97
CA ILE A 84 -20.82 9.40 -4.37
C ILE A 84 -20.97 9.77 -2.88
N GLY A 85 -22.00 10.52 -2.50
CA GLY A 85 -22.29 10.83 -1.09
C GLY A 85 -22.62 9.59 -0.26
N ASP A 86 -23.40 8.66 -0.81
CA ASP A 86 -23.76 7.40 -0.16
C ASP A 86 -22.57 6.45 -0.05
N ILE A 87 -21.70 6.41 -1.06
CA ILE A 87 -20.47 5.61 -1.05
C ILE A 87 -19.53 6.09 0.07
N ILE A 88 -19.34 7.41 0.22
CA ILE A 88 -18.50 7.97 1.30
C ILE A 88 -19.10 7.65 2.67
N SER A 89 -20.40 7.86 2.85
CA SER A 89 -21.09 7.60 4.12
C SER A 89 -21.01 6.12 4.52
N SER A 90 -21.13 5.23 3.55
CA SER A 90 -20.94 3.78 3.72
C SER A 90 -19.47 3.43 4.00
N GLY A 91 -18.51 4.10 3.34
CA GLY A 91 -17.08 3.97 3.62
C GLY A 91 -16.72 4.38 5.04
N ILE A 92 -17.31 5.47 5.57
CA ILE A 92 -17.15 5.91 6.97
C ILE A 92 -17.76 4.88 7.92
N THR A 93 -18.92 4.31 7.58
CA THR A 93 -19.56 3.26 8.39
C THR A 93 -18.67 2.01 8.45
N ILE A 94 -18.08 1.60 7.33
CA ILE A 94 -17.12 0.50 7.27
C ILE A 94 -15.86 0.82 8.08
N ALA A 95 -15.32 2.03 7.95
CA ALA A 95 -14.17 2.49 8.73
C ALA A 95 -14.45 2.41 10.24
N PHE A 96 -15.66 2.81 10.68
CA PHE A 96 -16.10 2.67 12.07
C PHE A 96 -16.13 1.20 12.50
N ILE A 97 -16.82 0.34 11.74
CA ILE A 97 -16.97 -1.08 12.07
C ILE A 97 -15.62 -1.79 12.17
N ILE A 98 -14.70 -1.52 11.24
CA ILE A 98 -13.36 -2.14 11.22
C ILE A 98 -12.43 -1.53 12.27
N SER A 99 -12.65 -0.26 12.67
CA SER A 99 -11.86 0.38 13.73
C SER A 99 -12.02 -0.33 15.08
N ILE A 100 -13.20 -0.88 15.39
CA ILE A 100 -13.50 -1.52 16.67
C ILE A 100 -12.59 -2.73 16.95
N PRO A 101 -12.54 -3.78 16.09
CA PRO A 101 -11.67 -4.93 16.34
C PRO A 101 -10.20 -4.53 16.31
N LEU A 102 -9.81 -3.59 15.45
CA LEU A 102 -8.43 -3.12 15.37
C LEU A 102 -8.02 -2.34 16.63
N MET A 103 -8.93 -1.56 17.23
CA MET A 103 -8.71 -0.87 18.50
C MET A 103 -8.48 -1.88 19.63
N VAL A 104 -9.26 -2.96 19.68
CA VAL A 104 -9.07 -4.04 20.67
C VAL A 104 -7.69 -4.69 20.50
N ILE A 105 -7.24 -4.94 19.27
CA ILE A 105 -5.90 -5.46 18.98
C ILE A 105 -4.81 -4.48 19.45
N TYR A 106 -4.95 -3.18 19.15
CA TYR A 106 -3.96 -2.17 19.55
C TYR A 106 -3.81 -2.05 21.07
N LEU A 107 -4.93 -2.04 21.80
CA LEU A 107 -4.91 -1.98 23.27
C LEU A 107 -4.29 -3.24 23.90
N ASN A 108 -4.38 -4.39 23.23
CA ASN A 108 -3.87 -5.67 23.71
C ASN A 108 -2.58 -6.10 22.98
N ILE A 109 -1.87 -5.21 22.29
CA ILE A 109 -0.72 -5.63 21.49
C ILE A 109 0.45 -6.14 22.34
N ALA A 110 0.68 -5.55 23.52
CA ALA A 110 1.75 -5.96 24.43
C ALA A 110 1.60 -7.41 24.91
N PRO A 111 0.44 -7.86 25.45
CA PRO A 111 0.28 -9.27 25.82
C PRO A 111 0.30 -10.20 24.60
N ILE A 112 -0.18 -9.77 23.43
CA ILE A 112 -0.08 -10.55 22.19
C ILE A 112 1.40 -10.79 21.82
N LEU A 113 2.24 -9.75 21.90
CA LEU A 113 3.67 -9.87 21.60
C LEU A 113 4.42 -10.74 22.62
N GLN A 114 4.06 -10.64 23.90
CA GLN A 114 4.60 -11.51 24.95
C GLN A 114 4.21 -12.97 24.73
N PHE A 115 2.97 -13.23 24.30
CA PHE A 115 2.53 -14.57 23.91
C PHE A 115 3.31 -15.12 22.70
N LEU A 116 3.74 -14.23 21.79
CA LEU A 116 4.66 -14.55 20.69
C LEU A 116 6.13 -14.62 21.11
N HIS A 117 6.42 -14.72 22.41
CA HIS A 117 7.75 -14.86 23.00
C HIS A 117 8.70 -13.67 22.71
N GLN A 118 8.16 -12.47 22.49
CA GLN A 118 8.98 -11.26 22.38
C GLN A 118 9.47 -10.77 23.75
N PRO A 119 10.64 -10.12 23.84
CA PRO A 119 11.15 -9.59 25.10
C PRO A 119 10.15 -8.66 25.79
N ILE A 120 10.03 -8.78 27.12
CA ILE A 120 9.02 -8.05 27.91
C ILE A 120 9.14 -6.53 27.72
N LYS A 121 10.37 -6.02 27.74
CA LYS A 121 10.69 -4.59 27.63
C LYS A 121 10.31 -4.02 26.26
N VAL A 122 10.57 -4.78 25.20
CA VAL A 122 10.25 -4.41 23.82
C VAL A 122 8.74 -4.48 23.57
N SER A 123 8.08 -5.49 24.13
CA SER A 123 6.62 -5.64 24.06
C SER A 123 5.89 -4.51 24.78
N GLN A 124 6.41 -4.06 25.93
CA GLN A 124 5.87 -2.90 26.67
C GLN A 124 6.04 -1.61 25.89
N MET A 125 7.25 -1.31 25.37
CA MET A 125 7.48 -0.13 24.53
C MET A 125 6.58 -0.09 23.29
N THR A 126 6.36 -1.25 22.68
CA THR A 126 5.43 -1.39 21.56
C THR A 126 3.99 -1.16 22.02
N GLY A 127 3.59 -1.72 23.17
CA GLY A 127 2.30 -1.49 23.80
C GLY A 127 1.98 -0.01 24.00
N ASP A 128 2.90 0.73 24.60
CA ASP A 128 2.76 2.17 24.85
C ASP A 128 2.51 2.95 23.55
N TYR A 129 3.25 2.62 22.49
CA TYR A 129 3.06 3.24 21.18
C TYR A 129 1.66 2.98 20.60
N PHE A 130 1.20 1.72 20.61
CA PHE A 130 -0.11 1.36 20.07
C PHE A 130 -1.27 1.87 20.91
N GLN A 131 -1.12 2.01 22.23
CA GLN A 131 -2.11 2.66 23.08
C GLN A 131 -2.28 4.14 22.71
N GLY A 132 -1.17 4.86 22.48
CA GLY A 132 -1.22 6.24 21.99
C GLY A 132 -1.88 6.33 20.61
N LEU A 133 -1.63 5.36 19.73
CA LEU A 133 -2.16 5.30 18.36
C LEU A 133 -3.65 4.91 18.31
N ALA A 134 -4.13 4.15 19.30
CA ALA A 134 -5.52 3.69 19.38
C ALA A 134 -6.52 4.87 19.41
N TYR A 135 -6.18 5.98 20.06
CA TYR A 135 -7.05 7.17 20.14
C TYR A 135 -7.35 7.81 18.77
N GLY A 136 -6.40 7.76 17.84
CA GLY A 136 -6.53 8.34 16.51
C GLY A 136 -6.89 7.35 15.42
N LEU A 137 -7.11 6.08 15.78
CA LEU A 137 -7.40 5.04 14.80
C LEU A 137 -8.65 5.38 13.99
N PHE A 138 -9.75 5.74 14.66
CA PHE A 138 -11.00 6.05 13.97
C PHE A 138 -10.87 7.28 13.03
N PRO A 139 -10.35 8.44 13.47
CA PRO A 139 -10.06 9.57 12.57
C PRO A 139 -9.14 9.21 11.40
N SER A 140 -8.12 8.37 11.63
CA SER A 140 -7.18 7.97 10.58
C SER A 140 -7.87 7.17 9.46
N LEU A 141 -8.79 6.27 9.81
CA LEU A 141 -9.53 5.48 8.83
C LEU A 141 -10.55 6.33 8.06
N ILE A 142 -11.20 7.31 8.71
CA ILE A 142 -12.03 8.29 8.00
C ILE A 142 -11.16 9.12 7.03
N GLY A 143 -9.98 9.57 7.48
CA GLY A 143 -9.01 10.24 6.63
C GLY A 143 -8.66 9.40 5.40
N ALA A 144 -8.44 8.09 5.58
CA ALA A 144 -8.20 7.17 4.47
C ALA A 144 -9.40 7.07 3.51
N VAL A 145 -10.65 7.06 4.00
CA VAL A 145 -11.85 7.13 3.15
C VAL A 145 -11.84 8.40 2.28
N PHE A 146 -11.55 9.55 2.87
CA PHE A 146 -11.46 10.81 2.12
C PHE A 146 -10.30 10.83 1.12
N THR A 147 -9.16 10.25 1.47
CA THR A 147 -8.05 10.05 0.53
C THR A 147 -8.51 9.23 -0.68
N GLN A 148 -9.19 8.10 -0.46
CA GLN A 148 -9.74 7.28 -1.55
C GLN A 148 -10.82 8.02 -2.34
N PHE A 149 -11.59 8.90 -1.70
CA PHE A 149 -12.55 9.77 -2.36
C PHE A 149 -11.89 10.77 -3.31
N PHE A 150 -10.86 11.50 -2.86
CA PHE A 150 -10.14 12.43 -3.73
C PHE A 150 -9.44 11.72 -4.89
N LEU A 151 -8.84 10.55 -4.63
CA LEU A 151 -8.25 9.73 -5.68
C LEU A 151 -9.31 9.23 -6.68
N GLY A 152 -10.47 8.77 -6.19
CA GLY A 152 -11.60 8.35 -7.01
C GLY A 152 -12.18 9.47 -7.87
N LEU A 153 -12.11 10.72 -7.42
CA LEU A 153 -12.46 11.90 -8.21
C LEU A 153 -11.33 12.40 -9.15
N ALA A 154 -10.20 11.68 -9.22
CA ALA A 154 -9.01 12.09 -9.95
C ALA A 154 -8.39 13.42 -9.47
N LYS A 155 -8.64 13.81 -8.21
CA LYS A 155 -8.09 14.99 -7.54
C LYS A 155 -6.81 14.65 -6.76
N THR A 156 -5.85 13.99 -7.43
CA THR A 156 -4.63 13.44 -6.80
C THR A 156 -3.73 14.50 -6.13
N LYS A 157 -3.75 15.75 -6.61
CA LYS A 157 -3.03 16.87 -6.00
C LYS A 157 -3.56 17.22 -4.60
N VAL A 158 -4.86 17.08 -4.37
CA VAL A 158 -5.48 17.35 -3.06
C VAL A 158 -4.93 16.36 -2.04
N THR A 159 -4.90 15.07 -2.40
CA THR A 159 -4.28 14.02 -1.60
C THR A 159 -2.82 14.36 -1.27
N LEU A 160 -2.02 14.74 -2.27
CA LEU A 160 -0.61 15.11 -2.06
C LEU A 160 -0.44 16.24 -1.05
N TYR A 161 -1.24 17.32 -1.15
CA TYR A 161 -1.14 18.43 -0.20
C TYR A 161 -1.48 18.01 1.22
N PHE A 162 -2.54 17.21 1.41
CA PHE A 162 -2.87 16.68 2.74
C PHE A 162 -1.80 15.75 3.29
N THR A 163 -1.15 14.94 2.44
CA THR A 163 -0.03 14.09 2.85
C THR A 163 1.19 14.91 3.28
N ILE A 164 1.53 15.99 2.56
CA ILE A 164 2.61 16.91 2.94
C ILE A 164 2.31 17.57 4.29
N ILE A 165 1.13 18.17 4.42
CA ILE A 165 0.70 18.85 5.65
C ILE A 165 0.71 17.87 6.82
N GLY A 166 0.18 16.66 6.60
CA GLY A 166 0.16 15.59 7.60
C GLY A 166 1.54 15.17 8.06
N ALA A 167 2.48 14.96 7.13
CA ALA A 167 3.85 14.59 7.47
C ALA A 167 4.57 15.68 8.28
N LEU A 168 4.36 16.95 7.93
CA LEU A 168 4.94 18.10 8.65
C LEU A 168 4.35 18.21 10.07
N ILE A 169 3.02 18.20 10.19
CA ILE A 169 2.33 18.25 11.48
C ILE A 169 2.75 17.09 12.37
N ASN A 170 2.76 15.86 11.82
CA ASN A 170 3.16 14.68 12.58
C ASN A 170 4.60 14.78 13.08
N SER A 171 5.53 15.24 12.24
CA SER A 171 6.94 15.36 12.61
C SER A 171 7.15 16.38 13.73
N ILE A 172 6.47 17.54 13.65
CA ILE A 172 6.52 18.59 14.66
C ILE A 172 5.93 18.10 15.99
N ILE A 173 4.70 17.57 15.96
CA ILE A 173 4.00 17.09 17.16
C ILE A 173 4.76 15.91 17.79
N SER A 174 5.30 14.99 16.98
CA SER A 174 6.11 13.87 17.46
C SER A 174 7.35 14.37 18.19
N TYR A 175 8.08 15.34 17.65
CA TYR A 175 9.25 15.91 18.31
C TYR A 175 8.91 16.45 19.71
N PHE A 176 7.84 17.26 19.82
CA PHE A 176 7.44 17.85 21.11
C PHE A 176 6.93 16.82 22.12
N LEU A 177 6.13 15.83 21.72
CA LEU A 177 5.58 14.82 22.64
C LEU A 177 6.60 13.76 23.05
N ILE A 178 7.55 13.43 22.17
CA ILE A 178 8.59 12.44 22.46
C ILE A 178 9.60 13.01 23.48
N PHE A 179 10.18 14.17 23.19
CA PHE A 179 11.25 14.74 24.03
C PHE A 179 10.73 15.57 25.21
N GLY A 180 9.49 16.06 25.15
CA GLY A 180 8.97 17.04 26.10
C GLY A 180 9.61 18.41 25.90
N HIS A 181 8.90 19.47 26.27
CA HIS A 181 9.44 20.83 26.27
C HIS A 181 8.75 21.67 27.35
N ASP A 182 9.55 22.34 28.19
CA ASP A 182 9.31 23.33 29.27
C ASP A 182 8.10 23.17 30.24
N SER A 183 7.07 22.40 29.91
CA SER A 183 5.91 22.08 30.75
C SER A 183 5.30 20.69 30.46
N ILE A 184 5.69 20.02 29.37
CA ILE A 184 5.18 18.70 28.98
C ILE A 184 6.22 17.63 29.35
N LYS A 185 5.84 16.65 30.18
CA LYS A 185 6.70 15.50 30.49
C LYS A 185 6.97 14.69 29.22
N PRO A 186 8.20 14.17 29.03
CA PRO A 186 8.50 13.30 27.89
C PRO A 186 7.62 12.04 27.94
N LEU A 187 6.81 11.82 26.91
CA LEU A 187 5.90 10.67 26.82
C LEU A 187 6.51 9.51 26.03
N GLY A 188 7.72 9.68 25.47
CA GLY A 188 8.47 8.63 24.79
C GLY A 188 7.65 7.92 23.69
N PHE A 189 7.56 6.59 23.78
CA PHE A 189 6.82 5.75 22.83
C PHE A 189 5.32 6.05 22.79
N PHE A 190 4.69 6.25 23.95
CA PHE A 190 3.29 6.67 24.02
C PHE A 190 3.07 8.03 23.34
N GLY A 191 4.01 8.97 23.54
CA GLY A 191 4.00 10.28 22.90
C GLY A 191 4.06 10.22 21.38
N ALA A 192 4.87 9.31 20.83
CA ALA A 192 4.95 9.10 19.38
C ALA A 192 3.63 8.56 18.79
N GLY A 193 2.99 7.60 19.47
CA GLY A 193 1.66 7.11 19.06
C GLY A 193 0.59 8.19 19.17
N LEU A 194 0.60 8.95 20.26
CA LEU A 194 -0.34 10.06 20.50
C LEU A 194 -0.17 11.19 19.47
N ALA A 195 1.06 11.48 19.04
CA ALA A 195 1.34 12.47 18.00
C ALA A 195 0.65 12.12 16.67
N SER A 196 0.73 10.85 16.27
CA SER A 196 0.02 10.35 15.09
C SER A 196 -1.49 10.45 15.26
N SER A 197 -2.00 10.19 16.47
CA SER A 197 -3.43 10.33 16.77
C SER A 197 -3.91 11.77 16.65
N ILE A 198 -3.20 12.72 17.26
CA ILE A 198 -3.53 14.15 17.18
C ILE A 198 -3.46 14.63 15.73
N THR A 199 -2.45 14.19 14.98
CA THR A 199 -2.33 14.53 13.56
C THR A 199 -3.51 14.00 12.75
N ALA A 200 -3.99 12.79 13.03
CA ALA A 200 -5.17 12.23 12.37
C ALA A 200 -6.43 13.06 12.63
N PHE A 201 -6.64 13.56 13.86
CA PHE A 201 -7.74 14.47 14.18
C PHE A 201 -7.60 15.81 13.43
N ILE A 202 -6.41 16.40 13.42
CA ILE A 202 -6.17 17.67 12.72
C ILE A 202 -6.42 17.51 11.21
N LEU A 203 -5.89 16.45 10.61
CA LEU A 203 -6.10 16.17 9.18
C LEU A 203 -7.57 15.91 8.87
N LEU A 204 -8.27 15.17 9.71
CA LEU A 204 -9.71 14.96 9.54
C LEU A 204 -10.47 16.29 9.58
N ALA A 205 -10.17 17.16 10.55
CA ALA A 205 -10.79 18.48 10.64
C ALA A 205 -10.50 19.32 9.39
N LEU A 206 -9.24 19.37 8.93
CA LEU A 206 -8.85 20.11 7.73
C LEU A 206 -9.53 19.58 6.46
N VAL A 207 -9.64 18.26 6.33
CA VAL A 207 -10.35 17.62 5.20
C VAL A 207 -11.83 17.95 5.23
N LEU A 208 -12.48 17.88 6.40
CA LEU A 208 -13.89 18.23 6.54
C LEU A 208 -14.14 19.70 6.19
N ILE A 209 -13.30 20.62 6.69
CA ILE A 209 -13.34 22.05 6.35
C ILE A 209 -13.14 22.26 4.85
N TYR A 210 -12.17 21.59 4.24
CA TYR A 210 -11.89 21.71 2.81
C TYR A 210 -13.07 21.23 1.96
N VAL A 211 -13.70 20.11 2.33
CA VAL A 211 -14.86 19.56 1.62
C VAL A 211 -16.11 20.43 1.82
N SER A 212 -16.33 20.98 3.01
CA SER A 212 -17.49 21.84 3.28
C SER A 212 -17.36 23.22 2.64
N SER A 213 -16.16 23.78 2.56
CA SER A 213 -15.93 25.15 2.06
C SER A 213 -15.85 25.22 0.53
N ASN A 214 -15.50 24.14 -0.16
CA ASN A 214 -15.36 24.13 -1.61
C ASN A 214 -16.69 23.80 -2.31
N PRO A 215 -17.26 24.73 -3.12
CA PRO A 215 -18.54 24.52 -3.80
C PRO A 215 -18.54 23.32 -4.75
N GLU A 216 -17.37 22.93 -5.28
CA GLU A 216 -17.23 21.78 -6.18
C GLU A 216 -17.74 20.47 -5.54
N PHE A 217 -17.66 20.33 -4.22
CA PHE A 217 -18.06 19.09 -3.52
C PHE A 217 -19.51 19.10 -3.05
N HIS A 218 -20.19 20.25 -3.02
CA HIS A 218 -21.58 20.36 -2.56
C HIS A 218 -22.54 19.50 -3.40
N LYS A 219 -22.24 19.31 -4.68
CA LYS A 219 -23.03 18.47 -5.59
C LYS A 219 -23.08 16.99 -5.20
N TYR A 220 -22.09 16.51 -4.43
CA TYR A 220 -22.05 15.12 -3.97
C TYR A 220 -22.95 14.87 -2.75
N LYS A 221 -23.56 15.93 -2.18
CA LYS A 221 -24.54 15.86 -1.07
C LYS A 221 -24.12 14.86 0.02
N ILE A 222 -22.90 14.99 0.53
CA ILE A 222 -22.36 14.11 1.58
C ILE A 222 -23.24 14.27 2.83
N ARG A 223 -24.19 13.35 3.00
CA ARG A 223 -25.23 13.44 4.01
C ARG A 223 -24.84 12.51 5.16
N MET A 224 -24.45 13.08 6.30
CA MET A 224 -24.18 12.29 7.49
C MET A 224 -25.42 11.50 7.95
N ASN A 225 -26.65 11.95 7.68
CA ASN A 225 -27.85 11.18 8.06
C ASN A 225 -28.08 9.85 7.29
N SER A 226 -27.25 9.49 6.30
CA SER A 226 -27.32 8.22 5.55
C SER A 226 -26.31 7.18 6.06
N PHE A 227 -25.82 7.32 7.31
CA PHE A 227 -25.09 6.24 7.97
C PHE A 227 -25.97 4.97 7.94
N PHE A 228 -25.41 3.84 7.51
CA PHE A 228 -26.13 2.56 7.29
C PHE A 228 -26.91 2.38 5.97
N ASN A 229 -26.41 2.86 4.83
CA ASN A 229 -26.81 2.24 3.56
C ASN A 229 -26.21 0.81 3.46
N LEU A 230 -26.95 -0.18 3.95
CA LEU A 230 -26.52 -1.59 3.94
C LEU A 230 -26.19 -2.10 2.52
N GLY A 231 -26.81 -1.53 1.48
CA GLY A 231 -26.54 -1.89 0.09
C GLY A 231 -25.10 -1.57 -0.30
N TYR A 232 -24.70 -0.30 -0.18
CA TYR A 232 -23.33 0.12 -0.50
C TYR A 232 -22.30 -0.45 0.47
N CYS A 233 -22.64 -0.64 1.75
CA CYS A 233 -21.73 -1.30 2.70
C CYS A 233 -21.39 -2.73 2.26
N LYS A 234 -22.39 -3.52 1.85
CA LYS A 234 -22.18 -4.89 1.33
C LYS A 234 -21.32 -4.89 0.07
N VAL A 235 -21.52 -3.92 -0.82
CA VAL A 235 -20.74 -3.81 -2.06
C VAL A 235 -19.28 -3.46 -1.75
N LEU A 236 -19.05 -2.42 -0.95
CA LEU A 236 -17.70 -2.00 -0.56
C LEU A 236 -16.95 -3.14 0.11
N PHE A 237 -17.60 -3.86 1.04
CA PHE A 237 -16.97 -5.02 1.68
C PHE A 237 -16.69 -6.16 0.69
N LYS A 238 -17.63 -6.49 -0.21
CA LYS A 238 -17.45 -7.54 -1.24
C LYS A 238 -16.30 -7.24 -2.20
N VAL A 239 -16.04 -5.96 -2.50
CA VAL A 239 -14.95 -5.51 -3.37
C VAL A 239 -13.64 -5.39 -2.59
N GLY A 240 -13.68 -4.80 -1.40
CA GLY A 240 -12.52 -4.47 -0.57
C GLY A 240 -11.93 -5.66 0.19
N PHE A 241 -12.76 -6.61 0.63
CA PHE A 241 -12.29 -7.79 1.35
C PHE A 241 -11.30 -8.65 0.52
N PRO A 242 -11.57 -8.94 -0.78
CA PRO A 242 -10.57 -9.56 -1.64
C PRO A 242 -9.27 -8.78 -1.80
N ILE A 243 -9.33 -7.44 -1.84
CA ILE A 243 -8.14 -6.59 -1.94
C ILE A 243 -7.31 -6.71 -0.66
N SER A 244 -7.96 -6.70 0.51
CA SER A 244 -7.30 -6.91 1.81
C SER A 244 -6.61 -8.27 1.89
N ILE A 245 -7.30 -9.36 1.54
CA ILE A 245 -6.69 -10.69 1.51
C ILE A 245 -5.49 -10.70 0.58
N GLN A 246 -5.59 -10.10 -0.61
CA GLN A 246 -4.48 -10.04 -1.55
C GLN A 246 -3.23 -9.40 -0.92
N TYR A 247 -3.35 -8.17 -0.42
CA TYR A 247 -2.20 -7.44 0.13
C TYR A 247 -1.65 -8.10 1.40
N SER A 248 -2.51 -8.54 2.32
CA SER A 248 -2.07 -9.22 3.54
C SER A 248 -1.34 -10.53 3.24
N THR A 249 -1.84 -11.32 2.29
CA THR A 249 -1.24 -12.59 1.89
C THR A 249 0.11 -12.39 1.20
N GLU A 250 0.22 -11.37 0.35
CA GLU A 250 1.49 -10.99 -0.28
C GLU A 250 2.51 -10.51 0.76
N LEU A 251 2.10 -9.67 1.71
CA LEU A 251 2.96 -9.20 2.79
C LEU A 251 3.47 -10.37 3.65
N LEU A 252 2.60 -11.31 4.03
CA LEU A 252 2.99 -12.51 4.77
C LEU A 252 3.95 -13.40 3.97
N ALA A 253 3.76 -13.53 2.65
CA ALA A 253 4.69 -14.27 1.81
C ALA A 253 6.08 -13.62 1.86
N PHE A 254 6.18 -12.30 1.66
CA PHE A 254 7.45 -11.57 1.76
C PHE A 254 8.10 -11.71 3.14
N SER A 255 7.33 -11.63 4.23
CA SER A 255 7.84 -11.87 5.58
C SER A 255 8.38 -13.29 5.75
N THR A 256 7.69 -14.30 5.21
CA THR A 256 8.12 -15.70 5.28
C THR A 256 9.42 -15.92 4.52
N ILE A 257 9.58 -15.28 3.36
CA ILE A 257 10.82 -15.32 2.57
C ILE A 257 11.98 -14.70 3.34
N THR A 258 11.75 -13.53 3.95
CA THR A 258 12.77 -12.87 4.78
C THR A 258 13.18 -13.76 5.96
N TYR A 259 12.22 -14.43 6.60
CA TYR A 259 12.50 -15.41 7.65
C TYR A 259 13.36 -16.57 7.14
N LEU A 260 13.00 -17.17 6.00
CA LEU A 260 13.78 -18.25 5.39
C LEU A 260 15.20 -17.81 4.99
N MET A 261 15.39 -16.56 4.58
CA MET A 261 16.73 -16.01 4.35
C MET A 261 17.55 -15.90 5.63
N GLY A 262 16.91 -15.59 6.77
CA GLY A 262 17.56 -15.63 8.08
C GLY A 262 18.00 -17.03 8.51
N VAL A 263 17.26 -18.08 8.12
CA VAL A 263 17.65 -19.48 8.36
C VAL A 263 18.90 -19.88 7.56
N ILE A 264 19.07 -19.31 6.37
CA ILE A 264 20.25 -19.59 5.53
C ILE A 264 21.50 -18.92 6.09
N GLY A 265 21.39 -17.69 6.57
CA GLY A 265 22.52 -16.99 7.19
C GLY A 265 22.27 -15.51 7.42
N THR A 266 23.02 -14.94 8.35
CA THR A 266 22.99 -13.50 8.66
C THR A 266 23.36 -12.65 7.46
N ASP A 267 24.29 -13.11 6.65
CA ASP A 267 24.84 -12.37 5.51
C ASP A 267 23.83 -12.33 4.36
N ALA A 268 23.13 -13.45 4.13
CA ALA A 268 22.01 -13.53 3.21
C ALA A 268 20.85 -12.60 3.60
N LEU A 269 20.53 -12.54 4.90
CA LEU A 269 19.50 -11.65 5.43
C LEU A 269 19.90 -10.17 5.29
N ALA A 270 21.16 -9.84 5.54
CA ALA A 270 21.68 -8.48 5.35
C ALA A 270 21.60 -8.06 3.87
N GLY A 271 22.05 -8.93 2.95
CA GLY A 271 21.94 -8.69 1.51
C GLY A 271 20.50 -8.47 1.05
N GLN A 272 19.57 -9.30 1.53
CA GLN A 272 18.13 -9.16 1.28
C GLN A 272 17.59 -7.79 1.70
N GLN A 273 17.97 -7.34 2.89
CA GLN A 273 17.48 -6.08 3.44
C GLN A 273 17.95 -4.91 2.58
N ILE A 274 19.21 -4.92 2.14
CA ILE A 274 19.75 -3.90 1.22
C ILE A 274 18.96 -3.91 -0.09
N THR A 275 18.75 -5.09 -0.69
CA THR A 275 17.95 -5.20 -1.92
C THR A 275 16.53 -4.67 -1.75
N LEU A 276 15.87 -4.93 -0.61
CA LEU A 276 14.54 -4.41 -0.30
C LEU A 276 14.55 -2.89 -0.20
N GLN A 277 15.54 -2.29 0.49
CA GLN A 277 15.65 -0.84 0.62
C GLN A 277 15.88 -0.15 -0.73
N CYS A 278 16.76 -0.70 -1.57
CA CYS A 278 16.96 -0.21 -2.94
C CYS A 278 15.66 -0.27 -3.76
N SER A 279 14.84 -1.31 -3.53
CA SER A 279 13.59 -1.55 -4.24
C SER A 279 12.41 -0.68 -3.79
N MET A 280 12.47 -0.07 -2.60
CA MET A 280 11.34 0.69 -2.02
C MET A 280 10.84 1.79 -2.96
N VAL A 281 11.75 2.56 -3.56
CA VAL A 281 11.39 3.64 -4.49
C VAL A 281 10.66 3.10 -5.72
N SER A 282 11.16 2.01 -6.30
CA SER A 282 10.52 1.35 -7.45
C SER A 282 9.11 0.86 -7.10
N ILE A 283 8.93 0.26 -5.93
CA ILE A 283 7.62 -0.22 -5.46
C ILE A 283 6.62 0.96 -5.38
N MET A 284 7.04 2.10 -4.82
CA MET A 284 6.17 3.28 -4.72
C MET A 284 5.78 3.84 -6.10
N ILE A 285 6.70 3.81 -7.06
CA ILE A 285 6.45 4.20 -8.46
C ILE A 285 5.41 3.27 -9.10
N ILE A 286 5.60 1.94 -9.00
CA ILE A 286 4.67 0.94 -9.55
C ILE A 286 3.28 1.12 -8.95
N MET A 287 3.18 1.25 -7.62
CA MET A 287 1.91 1.42 -6.92
C MET A 287 1.18 2.68 -7.39
N GLY A 288 1.89 3.80 -7.58
CA GLY A 288 1.29 5.03 -8.09
C GLY A 288 0.76 4.91 -9.51
N ILE A 289 1.51 4.25 -10.41
CA ILE A 289 1.06 4.00 -11.79
C ILE A 289 -0.14 3.04 -11.82
N SER A 290 -0.11 1.99 -11.00
CA SER A 290 -1.21 1.02 -10.86
C SER A 290 -2.50 1.70 -10.38
N GLN A 291 -2.43 2.57 -9.37
CA GLN A 291 -3.57 3.35 -8.88
C GLN A 291 -4.09 4.33 -9.94
N ALA A 292 -3.21 5.06 -10.62
CA ALA A 292 -3.60 5.96 -11.71
C ALA A 292 -4.34 5.22 -12.84
N GLY A 293 -3.83 4.05 -13.26
CA GLY A 293 -4.48 3.20 -14.24
C GLY A 293 -5.85 2.70 -13.77
N SER A 294 -5.95 2.27 -12.51
CA SER A 294 -7.22 1.86 -11.87
C SER A 294 -8.27 2.98 -11.90
N ILE A 295 -7.88 4.22 -11.58
CA ILE A 295 -8.77 5.39 -11.60
C ILE A 295 -9.28 5.62 -13.04
N LEU A 296 -8.40 5.65 -14.03
CA LEU A 296 -8.80 5.90 -15.43
C LEU A 296 -9.71 4.81 -16.00
N ILE A 297 -9.44 3.53 -15.70
CA ILE A 297 -10.32 2.43 -16.09
C ILE A 297 -11.66 2.54 -15.38
N SER A 298 -11.68 2.84 -14.07
CA SER A 298 -12.93 2.98 -13.32
C SER A 298 -13.82 4.12 -13.87
N HIS A 299 -13.23 5.25 -14.24
CA HIS A 299 -13.97 6.35 -14.90
C HIS A 299 -14.51 5.95 -16.26
N ASN A 300 -13.70 5.27 -17.08
CA ASN A 300 -14.14 4.84 -18.41
C ASN A 300 -15.13 3.68 -18.34
N MET A 301 -15.12 2.88 -17.27
CA MET A 301 -16.15 1.91 -16.97
C MET A 301 -17.51 2.57 -16.79
N GLY A 302 -17.58 3.70 -16.09
CA GLY A 302 -18.81 4.48 -15.98
C GLY A 302 -19.28 5.13 -17.29
N LYS A 303 -18.36 5.49 -18.20
CA LYS A 303 -18.67 6.16 -19.49
C LYS A 303 -19.01 5.23 -20.66
N ASP A 304 -18.93 3.91 -20.45
CA ASP A 304 -19.18 2.85 -21.43
C ASP A 304 -18.39 2.84 -22.77
N SER A 305 -17.25 3.57 -22.85
CA SER A 305 -16.41 3.59 -24.05
C SER A 305 -15.38 2.43 -24.08
N LYS A 306 -15.58 1.43 -24.96
CA LYS A 306 -14.69 0.25 -25.09
C LYS A 306 -13.31 0.60 -25.66
N LEU A 307 -13.24 1.48 -26.66
CA LEU A 307 -11.98 1.84 -27.34
C LEU A 307 -10.99 2.52 -26.38
N ASN A 308 -11.50 3.40 -25.50
CA ASN A 308 -10.67 4.10 -24.51
C ASN A 308 -10.06 3.14 -23.47
N LYS A 309 -10.83 2.15 -23.02
CA LYS A 309 -10.39 1.20 -21.99
C LYS A 309 -9.18 0.37 -22.45
N SER A 310 -9.19 -0.15 -23.68
CA SER A 310 -8.05 -0.92 -24.19
C SER A 310 -6.78 -0.07 -24.37
N ILE A 311 -6.93 1.20 -24.77
CA ILE A 311 -5.80 2.13 -24.92
C ILE A 311 -5.20 2.44 -23.55
N ILE A 312 -6.02 2.68 -22.53
CA ILE A 312 -5.57 2.89 -21.14
C ILE A 312 -4.78 1.67 -20.66
N CYS A 313 -5.35 0.46 -20.74
CA CYS A 313 -4.67 -0.77 -20.32
C CYS A 313 -3.28 -0.93 -20.97
N LYS A 314 -3.21 -0.81 -22.31
CA LYS A 314 -1.94 -0.96 -23.05
C LYS A 314 -0.94 0.13 -22.69
N THR A 315 -1.39 1.38 -22.57
CA THR A 315 -0.52 2.53 -22.27
C THR A 315 0.03 2.43 -20.85
N THR A 316 -0.80 2.09 -19.87
CA THR A 316 -0.36 1.95 -18.47
C THR A 316 0.63 0.81 -18.29
N ILE A 317 0.37 -0.36 -18.90
CA ILE A 317 1.29 -1.52 -18.82
C ILE A 317 2.61 -1.20 -19.52
N LEU A 318 2.57 -0.65 -20.74
CA LEU A 318 3.79 -0.30 -21.48
C LEU A 318 4.62 0.74 -20.73
N PHE A 319 3.97 1.76 -20.18
CA PHE A 319 4.65 2.80 -19.41
C PHE A 319 5.32 2.25 -18.15
N GLY A 320 4.61 1.43 -17.37
CA GLY A 320 5.17 0.82 -16.17
C GLY A 320 6.30 -0.15 -16.48
N ALA A 321 6.14 -0.99 -17.51
CA ALA A 321 7.17 -1.92 -17.96
C ALA A 321 8.44 -1.20 -18.43
N LEU A 322 8.31 -0.12 -19.21
CA LEU A 322 9.46 0.68 -19.65
C LEU A 322 10.18 1.36 -18.49
N LEU A 323 9.45 1.96 -17.56
CA LEU A 323 10.06 2.56 -16.37
C LEU A 323 10.80 1.53 -15.52
N MET A 324 10.21 0.35 -15.35
CA MET A 324 10.83 -0.71 -14.55
C MET A 324 11.97 -1.40 -15.26
N LEU A 325 11.97 -1.41 -16.60
CA LEU A 325 13.13 -1.83 -17.38
C LEU A 325 14.29 -0.84 -17.21
N ILE A 326 14.01 0.48 -17.20
CA ILE A 326 15.03 1.51 -16.93
C ILE A 326 15.58 1.38 -15.50
N MET A 327 14.71 1.18 -14.51
CA MET A 327 15.12 0.95 -13.12
C MET A 327 15.88 -0.38 -12.95
N GLY A 328 15.47 -1.44 -13.63
CA GLY A 328 16.17 -2.72 -13.61
C GLY A 328 17.56 -2.63 -14.24
N LEU A 329 17.70 -1.90 -15.35
CA LEU A 329 18.99 -1.61 -15.97
C LEU A 329 19.87 -0.75 -15.05
N SER A 330 19.30 0.22 -14.33
CA SER A 330 20.09 1.02 -13.40
C SER A 330 20.59 0.20 -12.21
N TYR A 331 19.80 -0.75 -11.70
CA TYR A 331 20.26 -1.70 -10.71
C TYR A 331 21.37 -2.60 -11.22
N TRP A 332 21.28 -3.07 -12.47
CA TRP A 332 22.32 -3.91 -13.04
C TRP A 332 23.64 -3.16 -13.25
N LEU A 333 23.58 -1.96 -13.87
CA LEU A 333 24.77 -1.17 -14.21
C LEU A 333 25.42 -0.45 -13.02
N PHE A 334 24.62 -0.04 -12.03
CA PHE A 334 25.07 0.74 -10.88
C PHE A 334 24.89 -0.01 -9.55
N SER A 335 24.87 -1.35 -9.58
CA SER A 335 24.70 -2.19 -8.39
C SER A 335 25.67 -1.81 -7.26
N ASP A 336 26.93 -1.59 -7.59
CA ASP A 336 27.98 -1.19 -6.65
C ASP A 336 27.70 0.17 -5.99
N TYR A 337 27.12 1.12 -6.74
CA TYR A 337 26.77 2.43 -6.21
C TYR A 337 25.55 2.38 -5.27
N PHE A 338 24.57 1.53 -5.57
CA PHE A 338 23.42 1.34 -4.67
C PHE A 338 23.82 0.64 -3.38
N ILE A 339 24.72 -0.34 -3.45
CA ILE A 339 25.20 -1.09 -2.29
C ILE A 339 26.12 -0.22 -1.43
N SER A 340 26.96 0.63 -2.03
CA SER A 340 27.90 1.50 -1.31
C SER A 340 27.21 2.53 -0.41
N PHE A 341 25.95 2.84 -0.69
CA PHE A 341 25.14 3.72 0.15
C PHE A 341 24.79 3.08 1.52
N TYR A 342 24.73 1.75 1.59
CA TYR A 342 24.31 1.01 2.78
C TYR A 342 25.45 0.21 3.44
N LEU A 343 26.50 -0.13 2.69
CA LEU A 343 27.66 -0.86 3.17
C LEU A 343 28.96 -0.23 2.66
N ASP A 344 29.97 -0.15 3.52
CA ASP A 344 31.33 0.16 3.08
C ASP A 344 31.93 -1.06 2.37
N ILE A 345 31.94 -0.99 1.03
CA ILE A 345 32.39 -2.07 0.14
C ILE A 345 33.88 -2.37 0.34
N ASN A 346 34.65 -1.43 0.89
CA ASN A 346 36.09 -1.59 1.09
C ASN A 346 36.45 -2.38 2.35
N ASN A 347 35.47 -2.71 3.21
CA ASN A 347 35.73 -3.45 4.42
C ASN A 347 35.77 -4.97 4.12
N PRO A 348 36.91 -5.67 4.31
CA PRO A 348 37.05 -7.07 3.91
C PRO A 348 36.10 -8.02 4.68
N SER A 349 35.65 -7.63 5.86
CA SER A 349 34.65 -8.37 6.65
C SER A 349 33.23 -8.33 6.07
N LEU A 350 32.94 -7.42 5.13
CA LEU A 350 31.61 -7.21 4.54
C LEU A 350 31.56 -7.61 3.05
N HIS A 351 32.66 -8.17 2.52
CA HIS A 351 32.79 -8.50 1.10
C HIS A 351 31.78 -9.57 0.65
N GLU A 352 31.54 -10.58 1.49
CA GLU A 352 30.58 -11.66 1.22
C GLU A 352 29.13 -11.13 1.13
N ILE A 353 28.76 -10.22 2.03
CA ILE A 353 27.45 -9.54 2.01
C ILE A 353 27.28 -8.72 0.72
N SER A 354 28.35 -8.03 0.29
CA SER A 354 28.32 -7.24 -0.96
C SER A 354 28.07 -8.13 -2.19
N LEU A 355 28.74 -9.28 -2.28
CA LEU A 355 28.56 -10.23 -3.38
C LEU A 355 27.12 -10.77 -3.42
N ILE A 356 26.60 -11.23 -2.27
CA ILE A 356 25.22 -11.71 -2.17
C ILE A 356 24.23 -10.60 -2.53
N ALA A 357 24.44 -9.37 -2.03
CA ALA A 357 23.58 -8.24 -2.33
C ALA A 357 23.56 -7.92 -3.84
N LYS A 358 24.70 -7.97 -4.53
CA LYS A 358 24.77 -7.78 -5.99
C LYS A 358 23.94 -8.82 -6.73
N GLU A 359 24.10 -10.09 -6.42
CA GLU A 359 23.32 -11.17 -7.05
C GLU A 359 21.82 -11.00 -6.84
N LEU A 360 21.41 -10.71 -5.59
CA LEU A 360 20.01 -10.50 -5.24
C LEU A 360 19.43 -9.27 -5.93
N LEU A 361 20.21 -8.20 -6.11
CA LEU A 361 19.79 -6.97 -6.79
C LEU A 361 19.56 -7.20 -8.29
N ILE A 362 20.38 -8.03 -8.94
CA ILE A 362 20.19 -8.43 -10.33
C ILE A 362 18.89 -9.24 -10.48
N ILE A 363 18.66 -10.23 -9.60
CA ILE A 363 17.41 -11.01 -9.62
C ILE A 363 16.21 -10.10 -9.32
N ALA A 364 16.37 -9.14 -8.41
CA ALA A 364 15.34 -8.16 -8.11
C ALA A 364 15.00 -7.28 -9.31
N ALA A 365 15.96 -6.91 -10.16
CA ALA A 365 15.71 -6.15 -11.39
C ALA A 365 14.74 -6.89 -12.33
N PHE A 366 14.99 -8.18 -12.60
CA PHE A 366 14.09 -9.01 -13.40
C PHE A 366 12.74 -9.22 -12.71
N THR A 367 12.77 -9.48 -11.40
CA THR A 367 11.55 -9.70 -10.61
C THR A 367 10.66 -8.47 -10.61
N GLN A 368 11.23 -7.26 -10.47
CA GLN A 368 10.49 -6.00 -10.49
C GLN A 368 9.86 -5.72 -11.85
N PHE A 369 10.53 -6.07 -12.94
CA PHE A 369 9.93 -5.93 -14.27
C PHE A 369 8.62 -6.74 -14.37
N PHE A 370 8.63 -8.02 -13.99
CA PHE A 370 7.42 -8.86 -13.99
C PHE A 370 6.40 -8.43 -12.94
N ASP A 371 6.86 -8.05 -11.75
CA ASP A 371 5.99 -7.59 -10.66
C ASP A 371 5.27 -6.30 -11.04
N SER A 372 5.91 -5.41 -11.80
CA SER A 372 5.29 -4.18 -12.28
C SER A 372 4.10 -4.44 -13.19
N ILE A 373 4.26 -5.38 -14.14
CA ILE A 373 3.19 -5.75 -15.06
C ILE A 373 2.06 -6.44 -14.29
N ARG A 374 2.39 -7.33 -13.33
CA ARG A 374 1.43 -7.98 -12.45
C ARG A 374 0.63 -6.97 -11.63
N ASN A 375 1.31 -6.05 -10.94
CA ASN A 375 0.69 -5.03 -10.09
C ASN A 375 -0.16 -4.03 -10.88
N ILE A 376 0.30 -3.59 -12.04
CA ILE A 376 -0.47 -2.71 -12.92
C ILE A 376 -1.70 -3.45 -13.45
N SER A 377 -1.55 -4.70 -13.92
CA SER A 377 -2.67 -5.51 -14.40
C SER A 377 -3.72 -5.77 -13.31
N GLY A 378 -3.27 -6.07 -12.09
CA GLY A 378 -4.13 -6.19 -10.91
C GLY A 378 -4.88 -4.88 -10.62
N GLY A 379 -4.19 -3.73 -10.67
CA GLY A 379 -4.82 -2.41 -10.53
C GLY A 379 -5.86 -2.11 -11.61
N LEU A 380 -5.56 -2.43 -12.87
CA LEU A 380 -6.51 -2.27 -13.97
C LEU A 380 -7.75 -3.16 -13.79
N LEU A 381 -7.58 -4.43 -13.37
CA LEU A 381 -8.68 -5.35 -13.04
C LEU A 381 -9.51 -4.87 -11.85
N ARG A 382 -8.89 -4.28 -10.83
CA ARG A 382 -9.60 -3.59 -9.75
C ARG A 382 -10.43 -2.43 -10.28
N GLY A 383 -9.90 -1.64 -11.23
CA GLY A 383 -10.65 -0.61 -11.94
C GLY A 383 -11.85 -1.15 -12.72
N TYR A 384 -11.79 -2.38 -13.24
CA TYR A 384 -12.92 -3.10 -13.83
C TYR A 384 -13.92 -3.65 -12.80
N GLY A 385 -13.56 -3.69 -11.52
CA GLY A 385 -14.33 -4.33 -10.44
C GLY A 385 -14.05 -5.83 -10.25
N ASP A 386 -13.12 -6.43 -11.01
CA ASP A 386 -12.72 -7.83 -10.84
C ASP A 386 -11.59 -7.97 -9.80
N THR A 387 -11.95 -7.81 -8.52
CA THR A 387 -11.00 -7.89 -7.41
C THR A 387 -10.71 -9.34 -6.99
N LYS A 388 -11.65 -10.25 -7.18
CA LYS A 388 -11.50 -11.67 -6.82
C LYS A 388 -10.43 -12.37 -7.64
N THR A 389 -10.34 -12.08 -8.94
CA THR A 389 -9.31 -12.71 -9.78
C THR A 389 -7.92 -12.22 -9.39
N SER A 390 -7.77 -10.94 -9.04
CA SER A 390 -6.52 -10.39 -8.50
C SER A 390 -6.12 -11.09 -7.20
N MET A 391 -7.07 -11.28 -6.28
CA MET A 391 -6.85 -12.00 -5.01
C MET A 391 -6.37 -13.44 -5.21
N TRP A 392 -7.12 -14.25 -5.97
CA TRP A 392 -6.75 -15.65 -6.21
C TRP A 392 -5.42 -15.80 -6.92
N THR A 393 -5.14 -14.90 -7.88
CA THR A 393 -3.86 -14.92 -8.58
C THR A 393 -2.71 -14.56 -7.65
N GLY A 394 -2.87 -13.55 -6.79
CA GLY A 394 -1.87 -13.21 -5.76
C GLY A 394 -1.60 -14.37 -4.79
N LEU A 395 -2.65 -15.02 -4.31
CA LEU A 395 -2.54 -16.15 -3.39
C LEU A 395 -1.84 -17.35 -4.03
N VAL A 396 -2.27 -17.77 -5.22
CA VAL A 396 -1.66 -18.91 -5.92
C VAL A 396 -0.22 -18.60 -6.35
N SER A 397 0.03 -17.40 -6.88
CA SER A 397 1.38 -17.01 -7.32
C SER A 397 2.39 -17.00 -6.17
N CYS A 398 2.04 -16.40 -5.03
CA CYS A 398 2.98 -16.30 -3.91
C CYS A 398 3.06 -17.58 -3.09
N TRP A 399 1.93 -18.21 -2.73
CA TRP A 399 1.91 -19.31 -1.76
C TRP A 399 1.94 -20.70 -2.36
N VAL A 400 1.25 -20.92 -3.49
CA VAL A 400 1.15 -22.27 -4.09
C VAL A 400 2.33 -22.54 -5.02
N ILE A 401 2.83 -21.51 -5.69
CA ILE A 401 3.89 -21.65 -6.69
C ILE A 401 5.20 -21.04 -6.17
N GLY A 402 5.19 -19.75 -5.80
CA GLY A 402 6.40 -19.02 -5.45
C GLY A 402 7.13 -19.59 -4.24
N LEU A 403 6.43 -19.79 -3.12
CA LEU A 403 7.05 -20.25 -1.88
C LEU A 403 7.56 -21.70 -1.93
N PRO A 404 6.82 -22.69 -2.48
CA PRO A 404 7.33 -24.05 -2.63
C PRO A 404 8.52 -24.12 -3.60
N LEU A 405 8.48 -23.40 -4.71
CA LEU A 405 9.63 -23.31 -5.63
C LEU A 405 10.83 -22.65 -4.95
N ALA A 406 10.62 -21.61 -4.16
CA ALA A 406 11.68 -20.94 -3.43
C ALA A 406 12.37 -21.87 -2.42
N ILE A 407 11.59 -22.66 -1.67
CA ILE A 407 12.12 -23.68 -0.76
C ILE A 407 12.85 -24.77 -1.55
N PHE A 408 12.29 -25.22 -2.67
CA PHE A 408 12.87 -26.26 -3.51
C PHE A 408 14.22 -25.85 -4.12
N PHE A 409 14.35 -24.60 -4.59
CA PHE A 409 15.61 -24.10 -5.11
C PHE A 409 16.64 -23.82 -4.00
N ALA A 410 16.20 -23.34 -2.84
CA ALA A 410 17.11 -22.97 -1.76
C ALA A 410 17.74 -24.17 -1.03
N PHE A 411 16.93 -25.18 -0.66
CA PHE A 411 17.38 -26.28 0.19
C PHE A 411 17.83 -27.52 -0.64
N PRO A 412 16.98 -28.20 -1.43
CA PRO A 412 17.38 -29.34 -2.25
C PRO A 412 18.48 -29.06 -3.29
N LEU A 413 18.43 -27.90 -3.95
CA LEU A 413 19.39 -27.54 -5.01
C LEU A 413 20.58 -26.72 -4.50
N HIS A 414 20.62 -26.44 -3.20
CA HIS A 414 21.69 -25.71 -2.52
C HIS A 414 22.01 -24.33 -3.12
N PHE A 415 21.08 -23.69 -3.85
CA PHE A 415 21.25 -22.33 -4.36
C PHE A 415 21.08 -21.24 -3.29
N GLY A 416 20.80 -21.62 -2.03
CA GLY A 416 20.76 -20.70 -0.90
C GLY A 416 19.84 -19.49 -1.10
N ALA A 417 20.35 -18.29 -0.81
CA ALA A 417 19.62 -17.03 -0.90
C ALA A 417 19.11 -16.72 -2.32
N THR A 418 19.93 -17.03 -3.32
CA THR A 418 19.65 -16.83 -4.75
C THR A 418 18.50 -17.74 -5.20
N GLY A 419 18.47 -18.98 -4.72
CA GLY A 419 17.38 -19.94 -4.97
C GLY A 419 16.02 -19.47 -4.43
N LEU A 420 15.98 -18.90 -3.22
CA LEU A 420 14.75 -18.32 -2.65
C LEU A 420 14.18 -17.22 -3.55
N ARG A 421 15.03 -16.26 -3.96
CA ARG A 421 14.60 -15.17 -4.84
C ARG A 421 14.13 -15.64 -6.20
N PHE A 422 14.82 -16.62 -6.77
CA PHE A 422 14.43 -17.18 -8.06
C PHE A 422 13.06 -17.88 -8.00
N GLY A 423 12.76 -18.62 -6.95
CA GLY A 423 11.45 -19.27 -6.78
C GLY A 423 10.29 -18.26 -6.71
N ILE A 424 10.47 -17.16 -6.00
CA ILE A 424 9.46 -16.08 -5.92
C ILE A 424 9.27 -15.40 -7.27
N MET A 425 10.38 -15.17 -7.99
CA MET A 425 10.33 -14.61 -9.34
C MET A 425 9.46 -15.47 -10.26
N MET A 426 9.57 -16.80 -10.20
CA MET A 426 8.72 -17.73 -10.97
C MET A 426 7.24 -17.63 -10.57
N GLY A 427 6.95 -17.48 -9.27
CA GLY A 427 5.59 -17.22 -8.79
C GLY A 427 5.01 -15.92 -9.36
N ILE A 428 5.78 -14.84 -9.30
CA ILE A 428 5.39 -13.52 -9.85
C ILE A 428 5.18 -13.60 -11.36
N LEU A 429 6.04 -14.32 -12.09
CA LEU A 429 5.92 -14.54 -13.53
C LEU A 429 4.61 -15.27 -13.87
N TYR A 430 4.26 -16.31 -13.14
CA TYR A 430 2.96 -16.98 -13.29
C TYR A 430 1.79 -16.02 -13.06
N GLY A 431 1.85 -15.24 -11.98
CA GLY A 431 0.82 -14.23 -11.68
C GLY A 431 0.70 -13.16 -12.77
N CYS A 432 1.81 -12.73 -13.34
CA CYS A 432 1.89 -11.79 -14.45
C CYS A 432 1.14 -12.33 -15.68
N ILE A 433 1.46 -13.55 -16.12
CA ILE A 433 0.81 -14.20 -17.27
C ILE A 433 -0.70 -14.32 -17.04
N GLN A 434 -1.11 -14.76 -15.85
CA GLN A 434 -2.52 -14.98 -15.53
C GLN A 434 -3.34 -13.68 -15.51
N LEU A 435 -2.80 -12.60 -14.91
CA LEU A 435 -3.49 -11.31 -14.87
C LEU A 435 -3.56 -10.65 -16.25
N ILE A 436 -2.51 -10.77 -17.08
CA ILE A 436 -2.55 -10.27 -18.47
C ILE A 436 -3.62 -11.02 -19.27
N ASN A 437 -3.64 -12.35 -19.20
CA ASN A 437 -4.64 -13.16 -19.90
C ASN A 437 -6.06 -12.79 -19.46
N ARG A 438 -6.26 -12.57 -18.16
CA ARG A 438 -7.55 -12.11 -17.63
C ARG A 438 -7.90 -10.72 -18.12
N LEU A 439 -6.95 -9.80 -18.16
CA LEU A 439 -7.16 -8.42 -18.62
C LEU A 439 -7.53 -8.36 -20.11
N ILE A 440 -6.88 -9.19 -20.94
CA ILE A 440 -7.23 -9.32 -22.36
C ILE A 440 -8.67 -9.81 -22.51
N LYS A 441 -9.05 -10.85 -21.76
CA LYS A 441 -10.44 -11.34 -21.75
C LYS A 441 -11.41 -10.26 -21.29
N ALA A 442 -11.13 -9.57 -20.19
CA ALA A 442 -11.97 -8.50 -19.64
C ALA A 442 -12.19 -7.35 -20.65
N ASN A 443 -11.15 -6.95 -21.38
CA ASN A 443 -11.25 -5.96 -22.46
C ASN A 443 -12.18 -6.44 -23.60
N GLN A 444 -12.26 -7.74 -23.85
CA GLN A 444 -13.12 -8.31 -24.89
C GLN A 444 -14.58 -8.44 -24.46
N THR A 445 -14.85 -8.87 -23.21
CA THR A 445 -16.16 -9.42 -22.82
C THR A 445 -17.25 -8.41 -22.43
N GLN A 446 -17.00 -7.09 -22.30
CA GLN A 446 -18.01 -6.05 -21.95
C GLN A 446 -18.88 -6.29 -20.69
N SER A 447 -18.72 -7.41 -19.96
CA SER A 447 -19.71 -7.95 -19.00
C SER A 447 -19.22 -7.91 -17.56
N PHE A 448 -18.50 -6.85 -17.18
CA PHE A 448 -18.41 -6.45 -15.78
C PHE A 448 -19.27 -5.23 -15.51
N THR A 449 -20.45 -5.15 -16.14
CA THR A 449 -21.60 -4.53 -15.50
C THR A 449 -21.99 -5.45 -14.35
N VAL A 450 -21.20 -5.43 -13.26
CA VAL A 450 -21.84 -5.65 -11.97
C VAL A 450 -22.76 -4.47 -11.86
N THR A 451 -24.02 -4.66 -12.23
CA THR A 451 -25.11 -3.76 -11.92
C THR A 451 -25.09 -3.67 -10.40
N TYR A 452 -24.31 -2.73 -9.87
CA TYR A 452 -24.39 -2.33 -8.47
C TYR A 452 -25.70 -1.54 -8.32
N LYS A 453 -26.83 -2.19 -8.63
CA LYS A 453 -28.13 -1.73 -8.18
C LYS A 453 -28.12 -1.96 -6.68
N ALA A 454 -27.82 -0.89 -5.95
CA ALA A 454 -28.13 -0.79 -4.53
C ALA A 454 -29.65 -0.72 -4.29
N THR A 455 -30.48 -0.66 -5.34
CA THR A 455 -31.92 -0.79 -5.23
C THR A 455 -32.31 -2.27 -5.24
N GLY A 456 -32.70 -2.75 -4.06
CA GLY A 456 -33.51 -3.96 -3.95
C GLY A 456 -34.90 -3.72 -4.52
N ASP A 457 -35.00 -3.67 -5.84
CA ASP A 457 -36.29 -3.87 -6.53
C ASP A 457 -36.33 -5.33 -6.98
N ALA A 458 -36.53 -6.19 -5.99
CA ALA A 458 -37.22 -7.45 -6.17
C ALA A 458 -38.62 -7.23 -5.59
N LEU A 459 -39.54 -6.77 -6.45
CA LEU A 459 -40.96 -7.10 -6.46
C LEU A 459 -41.46 -6.93 -7.89
#